data_AF-C6XB35-F1
#
_entry.id   AF-C6XB35-F1
#
_cell.length_a   1.000
_cell.length_b   1.000
_cell.length_c   1.000
_cell.angle_alpha   90.00
_cell.angle_beta   90.00
_cell.angle_gamma   90.00
#
_symmetry.space_group_name_H-M   'P 1'
#
loop_
_entity.id
_entity.type
_entity.pdbx_description
1 polymer ?
#
loop_
_entity_poly.entity_id
_entity_poly.type
_entity_poly.pdbx_seq_one_letter_code
_entity_poly.pdbx_strand_id
1 'polypeptide(L)'
;MWEQLKVALATLKAAPAGWVDGINEGSEQTVQWLWEVLQGDFGETDQSNAQLATGTIISMVPLIDQVCDVRDLIANCKQINKDPNNGWHWFALCLTLLGLFPTLGSLLKGCLKILFGYARHGVPKAMRANAHVWDALSPFVERSIQRLNVHMSSGIVRKTLKTMRITNPYGWLATQVRALSKTITANELLTAFDNLHQTLNELLDYVSRYGNTTTQHKVVQLQREIKAVRERANGIMGRIVRPLQEWLEKLAKRLDEEQARALKTAAPAAQGPRLMHMEKEAMDKAKPVWVDKGLVRPQYPGLDEMPANADEMIQKGYPRNILYEFANFHGNVMPAKYPPGTVLYRIVDPTEKSFASGQWWTSKAEFDAITSKDEWRRKFGVWRIWKSNGEFMTYQVPEGTTLKGWQGISASQEMYGTGYTLEGGGLQILLDPYDLKSEHLQKRWPTHWGYNPYNPGNPRLIGVPVLQHKWPTTSDKDSK
;
A
#
# COMPACT_ATOMS: atom_id res chain seq x y z
N MET A 1 -9.61 -1.60 34.31
CA MET A 1 -8.76 -0.69 33.51
C MET A 1 -7.29 -0.74 33.95
N TRP A 2 -6.94 -0.36 35.19
CA TRP A 2 -5.54 -0.16 35.61
C TRP A 2 -4.61 -1.39 35.53
N GLU A 3 -5.00 -2.57 36.02
CA GLU A 3 -4.20 -3.80 35.89
C GLU A 3 -3.93 -4.20 34.43
N GLN A 4 -4.94 -3.95 33.62
CA GLN A 4 -4.96 -4.22 32.19
C GLN A 4 -4.06 -3.21 31.42
N LEU A 5 -4.05 -1.95 31.85
CA LEU A 5 -3.15 -0.90 31.35
C LEU A 5 -1.69 -1.17 31.73
N LYS A 6 -1.43 -1.69 32.94
CA LYS A 6 -0.08 -2.10 33.39
C LYS A 6 0.52 -3.16 32.46
N VAL A 7 -0.21 -4.24 32.20
CA VAL A 7 0.23 -5.32 31.28
C VAL A 7 0.48 -4.78 29.87
N ALA A 8 -0.36 -3.85 29.41
CA ALA A 8 -0.25 -3.25 28.10
C ALA A 8 1.00 -2.37 27.95
N LEU A 9 1.22 -1.46 28.90
CA LEU A 9 2.33 -0.50 28.86
C LEU A 9 3.69 -1.15 29.14
N ALA A 10 3.74 -2.24 29.90
CA ALA A 10 4.97 -3.01 30.12
C ALA A 10 5.57 -3.59 28.82
N THR A 11 4.77 -3.71 27.76
CA THR A 11 5.26 -4.14 26.43
C THR A 11 5.84 -3.00 25.59
N LEU A 12 5.82 -1.75 26.08
CA LEU A 12 6.29 -0.57 25.37
C LEU A 12 7.70 -0.18 25.80
N LYS A 13 8.63 -0.12 24.84
CA LYS A 13 9.99 0.40 25.03
C LYS A 13 10.08 1.88 25.46
N ALA A 14 8.95 2.60 25.54
CA ALA A 14 8.88 4.04 25.79
C ALA A 14 8.31 4.45 27.17
N ALA A 15 7.91 3.50 28.02
CA ALA A 15 7.51 3.80 29.39
C ALA A 15 8.75 3.92 30.30
N PRO A 16 8.79 4.85 31.29
CA PRO A 16 9.88 4.92 32.25
C PRO A 16 10.09 3.59 32.99
N ALA A 17 11.34 3.23 33.27
CA ALA A 17 11.63 2.08 34.13
C ALA A 17 10.98 2.27 35.52
N GLY A 18 10.26 1.27 36.03
CA GLY A 18 9.55 1.36 37.33
C GLY A 18 8.16 2.03 37.29
N TRP A 19 7.68 2.44 36.12
CA TRP A 19 6.35 3.05 35.95
C TRP A 19 5.18 2.20 36.51
N VAL A 20 5.25 0.88 36.35
CA VAL A 20 4.18 -0.04 36.78
C VAL A 20 4.01 0.02 38.30
N ASP A 21 5.11 0.12 39.03
CA ASP A 21 5.14 0.30 40.48
C ASP A 21 4.70 1.73 40.84
N GLY A 22 5.17 2.73 40.08
CA GLY A 22 4.78 4.13 40.19
C GLY A 22 3.28 4.42 39.98
N ILE A 23 2.54 3.56 39.25
CA ILE A 23 1.06 3.67 39.15
C ILE A 23 0.41 3.45 40.52
N ASN A 24 0.89 2.48 41.29
CA ASN A 24 0.31 2.16 42.59
C ASN A 24 0.71 3.20 43.65
N GLU A 25 1.91 3.77 43.50
CA GLU A 25 2.50 4.72 44.44
C GLU A 25 2.11 6.17 44.13
N GLY A 26 1.51 6.43 42.96
CA GLY A 26 1.11 7.78 42.55
C GLY A 26 2.32 8.69 42.28
N SER A 27 3.39 8.15 41.70
CA SER A 27 4.64 8.88 41.51
C SER A 27 4.45 10.11 40.60
N GLU A 28 5.10 11.23 40.92
CA GLU A 28 5.00 12.46 40.12
C GLU A 28 5.44 12.24 38.66
N GLN A 29 6.45 11.39 38.44
CA GLN A 29 6.92 11.01 37.11
C GLN A 29 5.85 10.25 36.30
N THR A 30 5.09 9.37 36.96
CA THR A 30 3.96 8.65 36.35
C THR A 30 2.84 9.63 35.97
N VAL A 31 2.51 10.55 36.86
CA VAL A 31 1.45 11.54 36.58
C VAL A 31 1.83 12.46 35.43
N GLN A 32 3.07 12.95 35.43
CA GLN A 32 3.58 13.85 34.41
C GLN A 32 3.62 13.18 33.03
N TRP A 33 4.11 11.94 32.95
CA TRP A 33 4.11 11.17 31.69
C TRP A 33 2.70 10.91 31.17
N LEU A 34 1.75 10.51 32.03
CA LEU A 34 0.38 10.26 31.62
C LEU A 34 -0.27 11.53 31.08
N TRP A 35 -0.03 12.65 31.77
CA TRP A 35 -0.48 13.97 31.33
C TRP A 35 0.09 14.34 29.95
N GLU A 36 1.39 14.16 29.74
CA GLU A 36 2.05 14.43 28.44
C GLU A 36 1.48 13.56 27.30
N VAL A 37 1.27 12.28 27.56
CA VAL A 37 0.69 11.34 26.59
C VAL A 37 -0.74 11.72 26.21
N LEU A 38 -1.57 12.09 27.19
CA LEU A 38 -2.94 12.55 26.95
C LEU A 38 -2.98 13.84 26.14
N GLN A 39 -2.04 14.76 26.39
CA GLN A 39 -1.95 16.03 25.67
C GLN A 39 -1.37 15.89 24.27
N GLY A 40 -0.58 14.84 24.00
CA GLY A 40 -0.11 14.48 22.66
C GLY A 40 1.00 15.38 22.09
N ASP A 41 1.77 16.05 22.95
CA ASP A 41 2.88 16.95 22.59
C ASP A 41 2.50 18.11 21.64
N PHE A 42 1.96 19.18 22.24
CA PHE A 42 1.84 20.51 21.63
C PHE A 42 2.88 21.49 22.22
N GLY A 43 4.06 20.98 22.60
CA GLY A 43 5.24 21.80 22.87
C GLY A 43 6.13 21.86 21.63
N GLU A 44 6.64 23.04 21.30
CA GLU A 44 7.68 23.23 20.29
C GLU A 44 8.97 22.53 20.76
N THR A 45 9.13 21.24 20.49
CA THR A 45 10.43 20.57 20.64
C THR A 45 10.57 19.44 19.62
N ASP A 46 11.73 19.41 18.97
CA ASP A 46 12.05 18.57 17.82
C ASP A 46 11.78 17.08 18.04
N GLN A 47 11.04 16.51 17.08
CA GLN A 47 10.67 15.11 17.03
C GLN A 47 11.89 14.21 16.82
N SER A 48 12.22 13.39 17.82
CA SER A 48 13.02 12.19 17.61
C SER A 48 12.13 11.08 17.03
N ASN A 49 12.50 10.61 15.84
CA ASN A 49 11.86 9.55 15.03
C ASN A 49 11.55 8.23 15.79
N ALA A 50 12.05 8.05 17.02
CA ALA A 50 11.77 6.89 17.86
C ALA A 50 10.32 6.82 18.37
N GLN A 51 9.63 7.94 18.55
CA GLN A 51 8.25 7.98 19.09
C GLN A 51 7.16 7.78 18.03
N LEU A 52 7.44 8.12 16.77
CA LEU A 52 6.52 7.88 15.65
C LEU A 52 6.44 6.38 15.27
N ALA A 53 7.56 5.66 15.44
CA ALA A 53 7.63 4.21 15.20
C ALA A 53 6.89 3.40 16.26
N THR A 54 6.79 3.91 17.50
CA THR A 54 6.07 3.22 18.57
C THR A 54 4.56 3.29 18.32
N GLY A 55 3.99 4.43 17.92
CA GLY A 55 2.53 4.58 17.77
C GLY A 55 1.81 3.60 16.82
N THR A 56 2.51 3.01 15.84
CA THR A 56 1.90 2.10 14.85
C THR A 56 1.92 0.62 15.25
N ILE A 57 2.86 0.19 16.11
CA ILE A 57 2.93 -1.19 16.64
C ILE A 57 2.09 -1.32 17.92
N ILE A 58 1.81 -0.18 18.57
CA ILE A 58 1.18 -0.07 19.90
C ILE A 58 -0.35 -0.30 19.93
N SER A 59 -1.08 0.01 18.86
CA SER A 59 -2.55 -0.02 18.85
C SER A 59 -3.19 -1.42 18.92
N MET A 60 -2.39 -2.47 19.13
CA MET A 60 -2.84 -3.85 19.20
C MET A 60 -3.22 -4.31 20.62
N VAL A 61 -2.85 -3.54 21.65
CA VAL A 61 -3.26 -3.83 23.02
C VAL A 61 -4.53 -3.03 23.37
N PRO A 62 -5.64 -3.67 23.81
CA PRO A 62 -6.95 -3.04 23.95
C PRO A 62 -7.01 -1.74 24.75
N LEU A 63 -6.12 -1.53 25.72
CA LEU A 63 -6.11 -0.32 26.55
C LEU A 63 -5.23 0.80 26.05
N ILE A 64 -4.12 0.48 25.37
CA ILE A 64 -3.30 1.53 24.76
C ILE A 64 -4.04 2.13 23.57
N ASP A 65 -4.87 1.31 22.94
CA ASP A 65 -5.83 1.74 21.94
C ASP A 65 -6.81 2.80 22.46
N GLN A 66 -7.39 2.57 23.65
CA GLN A 66 -8.28 3.53 24.31
C GLN A 66 -7.56 4.86 24.63
N VAL A 67 -6.30 4.81 25.07
CA VAL A 67 -5.50 6.02 25.32
C VAL A 67 -5.25 6.79 24.02
N CYS A 68 -4.96 6.10 22.91
CA CYS A 68 -4.81 6.74 21.60
C CYS A 68 -6.12 7.42 21.16
N ASP A 69 -7.25 6.73 21.32
CA ASP A 69 -8.57 7.27 20.98
C ASP A 69 -8.92 8.51 21.85
N VAL A 70 -8.58 8.49 23.15
CA VAL A 70 -8.74 9.62 24.08
C VAL A 70 -7.86 10.82 23.68
N ARG A 71 -6.59 10.58 23.33
CA ARG A 71 -5.68 11.63 22.84
C ARG A 71 -6.25 12.31 21.60
N ASP A 72 -6.79 11.52 20.68
CA ASP A 72 -7.40 12.04 19.46
C ASP A 72 -8.70 12.81 19.75
N LEU A 73 -9.49 12.40 20.75
CA LEU A 73 -10.64 13.18 21.23
C LEU A 73 -10.20 14.55 21.75
N ILE A 74 -9.18 14.61 22.61
CA ILE A 74 -8.62 15.86 23.13
C ILE A 74 -8.19 16.79 21.99
N ALA A 75 -7.44 16.26 21.02
CA ALA A 75 -6.95 17.04 19.88
C ALA A 75 -8.10 17.64 19.06
N ASN A 76 -9.14 16.86 18.74
CA ASN A 76 -10.30 17.37 18.01
C ASN A 76 -11.10 18.41 18.83
N CYS A 77 -11.33 18.17 20.12
CA CYS A 77 -12.03 19.11 20.99
C CYS A 77 -11.31 20.46 21.07
N LYS A 78 -9.97 20.47 21.16
CA LYS A 78 -9.18 21.71 21.12
C LYS A 78 -9.36 22.49 19.82
N GLN A 79 -9.35 21.80 18.68
CA GLN A 79 -9.55 22.46 17.37
C GLN A 79 -10.97 23.01 17.23
N ILE A 80 -11.98 22.29 17.72
CA ILE A 80 -13.37 22.77 17.78
C ILE A 80 -13.50 23.98 18.70
N ASN A 81 -12.82 24.00 19.84
CA ASN A 81 -12.89 25.15 20.75
C ASN A 81 -12.26 26.42 20.14
N LYS A 82 -11.24 26.29 19.29
CA LYS A 82 -10.65 27.41 18.54
C LYS A 82 -11.60 27.96 17.45
N ASP A 83 -12.29 27.07 16.75
CA ASP A 83 -13.20 27.44 15.66
C ASP A 83 -14.42 26.49 15.64
N PRO A 84 -15.46 26.79 16.45
CA PRO A 84 -16.58 25.87 16.70
C PRO A 84 -17.59 25.82 15.56
N ASN A 85 -17.55 26.78 14.65
CA ASN A 85 -18.49 26.83 13.52
C ASN A 85 -17.94 26.09 12.28
N ASN A 86 -16.69 25.63 12.33
CA ASN A 86 -16.06 24.95 11.22
C ASN A 86 -16.41 23.46 11.17
N GLY A 87 -17.26 23.12 10.18
CA GLY A 87 -17.75 21.76 9.98
C GLY A 87 -16.66 20.71 9.79
N TRP A 88 -15.45 21.08 9.36
CA TRP A 88 -14.34 20.14 9.20
C TRP A 88 -13.77 19.65 10.52
N HIS A 89 -13.70 20.49 11.55
CA HIS A 89 -13.26 20.07 12.88
C HIS A 89 -14.24 19.05 13.47
N TRP A 90 -15.55 19.27 13.26
CA TRP A 90 -16.58 18.31 13.63
C TRP A 90 -16.52 17.02 12.81
N PHE A 91 -16.24 17.12 11.51
CA PHE A 91 -16.05 15.93 10.66
C PHE A 91 -14.85 15.09 11.12
N ALA A 92 -13.72 15.71 11.48
CA ALA A 92 -12.55 15.02 12.03
C ALA A 92 -12.83 14.34 13.38
N LEU A 93 -13.62 15.00 14.25
CA LEU A 93 -14.13 14.39 15.47
C LEU A 93 -14.97 13.15 15.14
N CYS A 94 -15.94 13.25 14.22
CA CYS A 94 -16.76 12.11 13.83
C CYS A 94 -15.93 10.93 13.31
N LEU A 95 -14.92 11.17 12.45
CA LEU A 95 -14.00 10.11 11.99
C LEU A 95 -13.26 9.42 13.14
N THR A 96 -12.91 10.15 14.21
CA THR A 96 -12.31 9.59 15.42
C THR A 96 -13.32 8.69 16.16
N LEU A 97 -14.56 9.17 16.32
CA LEU A 97 -15.62 8.43 16.99
C LEU A 97 -16.00 7.13 16.23
N LEU A 98 -15.91 7.13 14.90
CA LEU A 98 -16.13 5.91 14.10
C LEU A 98 -15.17 4.76 14.44
N GLY A 99 -13.95 5.06 14.88
CA GLY A 99 -12.97 4.05 15.29
C GLY A 99 -13.38 3.25 16.53
N LEU A 100 -14.40 3.70 17.27
CA LEU A 100 -14.89 3.12 18.52
C LEU A 100 -16.07 2.19 18.34
N PHE A 101 -16.73 2.22 17.19
CA PHE A 101 -17.93 1.42 16.99
C PHE A 101 -17.58 -0.06 17.15
N PRO A 102 -18.33 -0.81 17.98
CA PRO A 102 -18.05 -2.21 18.26
C PRO A 102 -18.45 -3.07 17.04
N THR A 103 -17.64 -3.05 16.00
CA THR A 103 -17.88 -3.86 14.80
C THR A 103 -17.09 -5.17 14.90
N LEU A 104 -17.78 -6.26 15.25
CA LEU A 104 -17.52 -7.72 15.13
C LEU A 104 -16.07 -8.28 14.98
N GLY A 105 -15.00 -7.59 15.41
CA GLY A 105 -13.67 -8.19 15.59
C GLY A 105 -12.49 -7.22 15.46
N SER A 106 -11.38 -7.53 16.16
CA SER A 106 -10.14 -6.73 16.18
C SER A 106 -9.51 -6.52 14.79
N LEU A 107 -9.72 -7.48 13.88
CA LEU A 107 -9.30 -7.36 12.47
C LEU A 107 -9.98 -6.18 11.78
N LEU A 108 -11.30 -6.07 11.92
CA LEU A 108 -12.07 -4.98 11.31
C LEU A 108 -11.64 -3.64 11.90
N LYS A 109 -11.50 -3.57 13.23
CA LYS A 109 -11.03 -2.38 13.93
C LYS A 109 -9.63 -1.94 13.45
N GLY A 110 -8.71 -2.88 13.27
CA GLY A 110 -7.37 -2.60 12.73
C GLY A 110 -7.40 -2.01 11.32
N CYS A 111 -8.20 -2.60 10.43
CA CYS A 111 -8.36 -2.10 9.05
C CYS A 111 -9.02 -0.71 9.00
N LEU A 112 -10.12 -0.51 9.73
CA LEU A 112 -10.85 0.76 9.73
C LEU A 112 -10.02 1.91 10.32
N LYS A 113 -9.21 1.65 11.34
CA LYS A 113 -8.30 2.68 11.89
C LYS A 113 -7.29 3.18 10.88
N ILE A 114 -6.72 2.30 10.05
CA ILE A 114 -5.82 2.73 8.98
C ILE A 114 -6.58 3.66 8.02
N LEU A 115 -7.78 3.25 7.60
CA LEU A 115 -8.59 4.02 6.65
C LEU A 115 -9.00 5.39 7.20
N PHE A 116 -9.59 5.42 8.41
CA PHE A 116 -10.12 6.63 9.03
C PHE A 116 -9.02 7.54 9.58
N GLY A 117 -7.94 6.97 10.12
CA GLY A 117 -6.81 7.73 10.64
C GLY A 117 -6.15 8.59 9.57
N TYR A 118 -5.90 8.03 8.38
CA TYR A 118 -5.38 8.79 7.25
C TYR A 118 -6.34 9.89 6.78
N ALA A 119 -7.63 9.58 6.68
CA ALA A 119 -8.65 10.56 6.31
C ALA A 119 -8.67 11.73 7.31
N ARG A 120 -8.63 11.43 8.62
CA ARG A 120 -8.56 12.43 9.69
C ARG A 120 -7.31 13.29 9.60
N HIS A 121 -6.13 12.70 9.38
CA HIS A 121 -4.89 13.46 9.15
C HIS A 121 -4.93 14.31 7.87
N GLY A 122 -5.78 13.95 6.92
CA GLY A 122 -6.03 14.74 5.72
C GLY A 122 -6.91 15.96 5.93
N VAL A 123 -7.74 15.99 6.98
CA VAL A 123 -8.71 17.08 7.22
C VAL A 123 -8.06 18.46 7.25
N PRO A 124 -6.94 18.71 7.97
CA PRO A 124 -6.31 20.03 7.95
C PRO A 124 -5.85 20.51 6.58
N LYS A 125 -5.41 19.59 5.70
CA LYS A 125 -5.03 19.92 4.32
C LYS A 125 -6.27 20.11 3.44
N ALA A 126 -7.29 19.29 3.65
CA ALA A 126 -8.58 19.37 2.96
C ALA A 126 -9.33 20.69 3.24
N MET A 127 -9.28 21.18 4.48
CA MET A 127 -9.86 22.47 4.89
C MET A 127 -9.38 23.63 4.03
N ARG A 128 -8.11 23.63 3.61
CA ARG A 128 -7.51 24.70 2.80
C ARG A 128 -7.96 24.66 1.35
N ALA A 129 -8.44 23.52 0.86
CA ALA A 129 -8.76 23.30 -0.54
C ALA A 129 -10.19 23.72 -0.94
N ASN A 130 -11.03 24.13 0.02
CA ASN A 130 -12.45 24.50 -0.15
C ASN A 130 -13.22 23.60 -1.15
N ALA A 131 -13.01 22.30 -1.08
CA ALA A 131 -13.58 21.31 -1.98
C ALA A 131 -14.55 20.38 -1.24
N HIS A 132 -15.38 19.66 -1.99
CA HIS A 132 -16.24 18.62 -1.43
C HIS A 132 -15.43 17.60 -0.61
N VAL A 133 -15.99 17.12 0.50
CA VAL A 133 -15.28 16.33 1.53
C VAL A 133 -14.52 15.14 0.93
N TRP A 134 -15.18 14.40 0.05
CA TRP A 134 -14.55 13.27 -0.64
C TRP A 134 -13.35 13.69 -1.49
N ASP A 135 -13.48 14.72 -2.32
CA ASP A 135 -12.44 15.08 -3.29
C ASP A 135 -11.17 15.51 -2.55
N ALA A 136 -11.35 16.28 -1.48
CA ALA A 136 -10.25 16.75 -0.64
C ALA A 136 -9.57 15.63 0.17
N LEU A 137 -10.32 14.58 0.54
CA LEU A 137 -9.80 13.45 1.32
C LEU A 137 -9.37 12.26 0.46
N SER A 138 -9.75 12.20 -0.82
CA SER A 138 -9.44 11.09 -1.72
C SER A 138 -7.94 10.75 -1.79
N PRO A 139 -6.98 11.72 -1.82
CA PRO A 139 -5.56 11.38 -1.83
C PRO A 139 -5.10 10.67 -0.54
N PHE A 140 -5.75 10.95 0.59
CA PHE A 140 -5.47 10.30 1.86
C PHE A 140 -6.09 8.90 1.92
N VAL A 141 -7.27 8.73 1.31
CA VAL A 141 -7.90 7.41 1.12
C VAL A 141 -7.02 6.51 0.26
N GLU A 142 -6.43 7.02 -0.83
CA GLU A 142 -5.53 6.21 -1.66
C GLU A 142 -4.28 5.75 -0.87
N ARG A 143 -3.67 6.66 -0.09
CA ARG A 143 -2.54 6.31 0.78
C ARG A 143 -2.94 5.31 1.87
N SER A 144 -4.15 5.44 2.41
CA SER A 144 -4.64 4.53 3.44
C SER A 144 -4.88 3.13 2.88
N ILE A 145 -5.39 3.01 1.65
CA ILE A 145 -5.52 1.73 0.93
C ILE A 145 -4.14 1.11 0.70
N GLN A 146 -3.14 1.88 0.25
CA GLN A 146 -1.77 1.37 0.10
C GLN A 146 -1.23 0.80 1.44
N ARG A 147 -1.44 1.52 2.54
CA ARG A 147 -1.01 1.05 3.87
C ARG A 147 -1.82 -0.16 4.34
N LEU A 148 -3.11 -0.19 4.05
CA LEU A 148 -4.00 -1.30 4.31
C LEU A 148 -3.54 -2.56 3.56
N ASN A 149 -3.08 -2.44 2.31
CA ASN A 149 -2.57 -3.56 1.52
C ASN A 149 -1.32 -4.19 2.18
N VAL A 150 -0.42 -3.36 2.72
CA VAL A 150 0.73 -3.83 3.52
C VAL A 150 0.25 -4.55 4.79
N HIS A 151 -0.70 -3.97 5.51
CA HIS A 151 -1.26 -4.56 6.73
C HIS A 151 -1.93 -5.92 6.47
N MET A 152 -2.76 -6.00 5.43
CA MET A 152 -3.41 -7.25 4.99
C MET A 152 -2.42 -8.31 4.52
N SER A 153 -1.24 -7.89 4.07
CA SER A 153 -0.18 -8.80 3.66
C SER A 153 0.62 -9.38 4.83
N SER A 154 0.43 -8.88 6.05
CA SER A 154 1.11 -9.41 7.24
C SER A 154 0.67 -10.84 7.56
N GLY A 155 1.61 -11.66 8.07
CA GLY A 155 1.34 -13.07 8.37
C GLY A 155 0.23 -13.27 9.41
N ILE A 156 0.12 -12.37 10.39
CA ILE A 156 -0.93 -12.41 11.42
C ILE A 156 -2.30 -12.17 10.78
N VAL A 157 -2.46 -11.09 10.02
CA VAL A 157 -3.73 -10.74 9.37
C VAL A 157 -4.16 -11.82 8.37
N ARG A 158 -3.23 -12.37 7.59
CA ARG A 158 -3.51 -13.49 6.68
C ARG A 158 -4.03 -14.73 7.41
N LYS A 159 -3.42 -15.08 8.56
CA LYS A 159 -3.90 -16.20 9.40
C LYS A 159 -5.31 -15.92 9.91
N THR A 160 -5.57 -14.73 10.44
CA THR A 160 -6.90 -14.33 10.94
C THR A 160 -7.96 -14.38 9.84
N LEU A 161 -7.68 -13.81 8.65
CA LEU A 161 -8.58 -13.87 7.49
C LEU A 161 -8.90 -15.31 7.09
N LYS A 162 -7.89 -16.19 7.07
CA LYS A 162 -8.08 -17.62 6.78
C LYS A 162 -8.97 -18.31 7.83
N THR A 163 -8.72 -18.06 9.12
CA THR A 163 -9.53 -18.60 10.22
C THR A 163 -11.00 -18.16 10.12
N MET A 164 -11.23 -16.89 9.78
CA MET A 164 -12.56 -16.32 9.58
C MET A 164 -13.20 -16.72 8.25
N ARG A 165 -12.50 -17.50 7.40
CA ARG A 165 -12.93 -17.88 6.04
C ARG A 165 -13.25 -16.67 5.14
N ILE A 166 -12.59 -15.55 5.37
CA ILE A 166 -12.72 -14.35 4.53
C ILE A 166 -11.76 -14.51 3.35
N THR A 167 -12.31 -14.86 2.19
CA THR A 167 -11.56 -15.04 0.94
C THR A 167 -11.34 -13.74 0.17
N ASN A 168 -12.23 -12.77 0.39
CA ASN A 168 -12.21 -11.47 -0.28
C ASN A 168 -12.21 -10.35 0.78
N PRO A 169 -11.03 -9.94 1.26
CA PRO A 169 -10.93 -9.01 2.38
C PRO A 169 -11.42 -7.61 2.03
N TYR A 170 -11.19 -7.12 0.80
CA TYR A 170 -11.66 -5.80 0.37
C TYR A 170 -13.18 -5.73 0.26
N GLY A 171 -13.83 -6.73 -0.34
CA GLY A 171 -15.30 -6.78 -0.40
C GLY A 171 -15.97 -6.99 0.95
N TRP A 172 -15.33 -7.78 1.82
CA TRP A 172 -15.76 -7.89 3.22
C TRP A 172 -15.67 -6.53 3.93
N LEU A 173 -14.54 -5.83 3.84
CA LEU A 173 -14.39 -4.49 4.41
C LEU A 173 -15.40 -3.50 3.84
N ALA A 174 -15.64 -3.50 2.52
CA ALA A 174 -16.63 -2.64 1.89
C ALA A 174 -18.04 -2.90 2.47
N THR A 175 -18.41 -4.16 2.66
CA THR A 175 -19.68 -4.55 3.29
C THR A 175 -19.78 -4.03 4.72
N GLN A 176 -18.70 -4.13 5.49
CA GLN A 176 -18.67 -3.63 6.86
C GLN A 176 -18.74 -2.10 6.94
N VAL A 177 -18.04 -1.38 6.04
CA VAL A 177 -18.11 0.08 5.94
C VAL A 177 -19.53 0.53 5.58
N ARG A 178 -20.21 -0.18 4.66
CA ARG A 178 -21.62 0.10 4.33
C ARG A 178 -22.56 -0.17 5.49
N ALA A 179 -22.37 -1.27 6.21
CA ALA A 179 -23.16 -1.58 7.39
C ALA A 179 -23.01 -0.45 8.43
N LEU A 180 -21.77 -0.02 8.69
CA LEU A 180 -21.47 1.10 9.57
C LEU A 180 -22.14 2.39 9.08
N SER A 181 -22.02 2.71 7.79
CA SER A 181 -22.69 3.87 7.19
C SER A 181 -24.20 3.87 7.42
N LYS A 182 -24.86 2.70 7.42
CA LYS A 182 -26.30 2.59 7.60
C LYS A 182 -26.73 2.71 9.06
N THR A 183 -25.89 2.31 10.00
CA THR A 183 -26.22 2.39 11.43
C THR A 183 -25.98 3.78 11.98
N ILE A 184 -24.91 4.46 11.55
CA ILE A 184 -24.49 5.75 12.13
C ILE A 184 -25.64 6.75 12.18
N THR A 185 -25.97 7.16 13.39
CA THR A 185 -26.84 8.29 13.69
C THR A 185 -26.12 9.33 14.55
N ALA A 186 -26.72 10.52 14.70
CA ALA A 186 -26.22 11.52 15.64
C ALA A 186 -26.15 10.96 17.06
N ASN A 187 -27.17 10.20 17.49
CA ASN A 187 -27.20 9.62 18.82
C ASN A 187 -26.06 8.62 19.05
N GLU A 188 -25.78 7.75 18.08
CA GLU A 188 -24.68 6.79 18.19
C GLU A 188 -23.31 7.48 18.27
N LEU A 189 -23.10 8.55 17.50
CA LEU A 189 -21.87 9.37 17.60
C LEU A 189 -21.76 10.04 18.98
N LEU A 190 -22.87 10.54 19.53
CA LEU A 190 -22.90 11.14 20.86
C LEU A 190 -22.59 10.11 21.95
N THR A 191 -23.18 8.91 21.87
CA THR A 191 -22.86 7.79 22.77
C THR A 191 -21.38 7.39 22.67
N ALA A 192 -20.83 7.33 21.44
CA ALA A 192 -19.41 7.04 21.25
C ALA A 192 -18.52 8.13 21.89
N PHE A 193 -18.90 9.41 21.78
CA PHE A 193 -18.23 10.51 22.47
C PHE A 193 -18.31 10.33 23.99
N ASP A 194 -19.50 10.05 24.53
CA ASP A 194 -19.73 9.90 25.97
C ASP A 194 -18.87 8.78 26.57
N ASN A 195 -18.76 7.65 25.86
CA ASN A 195 -17.91 6.54 26.26
C ASN A 195 -16.43 6.94 26.35
N LEU A 196 -15.89 7.64 25.34
CA LEU A 196 -14.51 8.14 25.42
C LEU A 196 -14.33 9.22 26.48
N HIS A 197 -15.32 10.10 26.64
CA HIS A 197 -15.26 11.15 27.65
C HIS A 197 -15.25 10.55 29.06
N GLN A 198 -15.99 9.46 29.30
CA GLN A 198 -15.91 8.71 30.54
C GLN A 198 -14.50 8.13 30.74
N THR A 199 -13.95 7.42 29.75
CA THR A 199 -12.57 6.88 29.84
C THR A 199 -11.55 7.98 30.09
N LEU A 200 -11.69 9.14 29.44
CA LEU A 200 -10.84 10.29 29.68
C LEU A 200 -10.96 10.79 31.13
N ASN A 201 -12.18 10.92 31.66
CA ASN A 201 -12.37 11.37 33.04
C ASN A 201 -11.73 10.41 34.04
N GLU A 202 -11.81 9.09 33.83
CA GLU A 202 -11.12 8.11 34.67
C GLU A 202 -9.59 8.30 34.65
N LEU A 203 -9.01 8.62 33.48
CA LEU A 203 -7.58 8.91 33.35
C LEU A 203 -7.20 10.26 33.98
N LEU A 204 -8.03 11.28 33.82
CA LEU A 204 -7.82 12.61 34.37
C LEU A 204 -8.01 12.67 35.89
N ASP A 205 -8.93 11.90 36.44
CA ASP A 205 -9.14 11.79 37.90
C ASP A 205 -7.90 11.20 38.56
N TYR A 206 -7.25 10.22 37.92
CA TYR A 206 -5.97 9.69 38.36
C TYR A 206 -4.87 10.76 38.31
N VAL A 207 -4.74 11.49 37.19
CA VAL A 207 -3.78 12.59 37.05
C VAL A 207 -4.02 13.69 38.08
N SER A 208 -5.28 14.01 38.37
CA SER A 208 -5.68 15.02 39.35
C SER A 208 -5.35 14.59 40.78
N ARG A 209 -5.63 13.33 41.12
CA ARG A 209 -5.42 12.78 42.46
C ARG A 209 -3.96 12.78 42.89
N TYR A 210 -3.05 12.53 41.95
CA TYR A 210 -1.61 12.39 42.23
C TYR A 210 -0.76 13.53 41.67
N GLY A 211 -1.36 14.48 40.94
CA GLY A 211 -0.69 15.64 40.38
C GLY A 211 -0.59 16.81 41.37
N ASN A 212 0.39 17.68 41.13
CA ASN A 212 0.49 18.95 41.84
C ASN A 212 -0.66 19.92 41.47
N THR A 213 -0.79 21.02 42.21
CA THR A 213 -1.86 22.01 42.04
C THR A 213 -1.94 22.57 40.61
N THR A 214 -0.80 22.78 39.95
CA THR A 214 -0.73 23.23 38.55
C THR A 214 -1.37 22.21 37.61
N THR A 215 -1.04 20.93 37.77
CA THR A 215 -1.61 19.84 36.98
C THR A 215 -3.12 19.71 37.21
N GLN A 216 -3.57 19.82 38.46
CA GLN A 216 -5.00 19.80 38.80
C GLN A 216 -5.77 20.93 38.10
N HIS A 217 -5.24 22.15 38.09
CA HIS A 217 -5.88 23.27 37.37
C HIS A 217 -5.99 23.00 35.86
N LYS A 218 -4.95 22.43 35.25
CA LYS A 218 -4.97 22.06 33.83
C LYS A 218 -5.98 20.95 33.52
N VAL A 219 -6.11 19.96 34.41
CA VAL A 219 -7.13 18.90 34.30
C VAL A 219 -8.54 19.51 34.28
N VAL A 220 -8.84 20.37 35.25
CA VAL A 220 -10.15 21.04 35.36
C VAL A 220 -10.45 21.92 34.13
N GLN A 221 -9.42 22.56 33.57
CA GLN A 221 -9.58 23.31 32.32
C GLN A 221 -9.91 22.39 31.14
N LEU A 222 -9.17 21.29 30.96
CA LEU A 222 -9.41 20.34 29.88
C LEU A 222 -10.80 19.70 29.96
N GLN A 223 -11.25 19.32 31.17
CA GLN A 223 -12.59 18.78 31.38
C GLN A 223 -13.68 19.78 30.97
N ARG A 224 -13.50 21.07 31.29
CA ARG A 224 -14.42 22.15 30.86
C ARG A 224 -14.43 22.30 29.34
N GLU A 225 -13.26 22.31 28.72
CA GLU A 225 -13.11 22.42 27.26
C GLU A 225 -13.84 21.28 26.52
N ILE A 226 -13.72 20.05 27.00
CA ILE A 226 -14.34 18.87 26.38
C ILE A 226 -15.84 18.83 26.62
N LYS A 227 -16.29 19.18 27.84
CA LYS A 227 -17.71 19.31 28.15
C LYS A 227 -18.39 20.34 27.26
N ALA A 228 -17.77 21.49 27.03
CA ALA A 228 -18.30 22.52 26.13
C ALA A 228 -18.48 22.03 24.68
N VAL A 229 -17.52 21.25 24.16
CA VAL A 229 -17.65 20.61 22.85
C VAL A 229 -18.78 19.59 22.85
N ARG A 230 -18.90 18.77 23.89
CA ARG A 230 -19.96 17.77 24.01
C ARG A 230 -21.36 18.37 24.04
N GLU A 231 -21.56 19.48 24.73
CA GLU A 231 -22.83 20.20 24.79
C GLU A 231 -23.22 20.75 23.40
N ARG A 232 -22.25 21.32 22.67
CA ARG A 232 -22.44 21.81 21.30
C ARG A 232 -22.70 20.69 20.30
N ALA A 233 -22.14 19.50 20.53
CA ALA A 233 -22.28 18.36 19.63
C ALA A 233 -23.74 18.01 19.34
N ASN A 234 -24.64 18.17 20.32
CA ASN A 234 -26.08 17.91 20.15
C ASN A 234 -26.69 18.66 18.95
N GLY A 235 -26.28 19.90 18.71
CA GLY A 235 -26.81 20.73 17.62
C GLY A 235 -26.09 20.55 16.27
N ILE A 236 -24.90 19.96 16.25
CA ILE A 236 -24.04 19.89 15.06
C ILE A 236 -23.97 18.47 14.48
N MET A 237 -23.99 17.43 15.32
CA MET A 237 -23.84 16.03 14.87
C MET A 237 -24.85 15.66 13.78
N GLY A 238 -26.11 16.09 13.92
CA GLY A 238 -27.15 15.84 12.91
C GLY A 238 -26.82 16.39 11.52
N ARG A 239 -26.06 17.49 11.43
CA ARG A 239 -25.64 18.09 10.16
C ARG A 239 -24.48 17.33 9.51
N ILE A 240 -23.66 16.65 10.31
CA ILE A 240 -22.45 15.94 9.87
C ILE A 240 -22.73 14.48 9.49
N VAL A 241 -23.79 13.87 10.05
CA VAL A 241 -24.15 12.46 9.79
C VAL A 241 -24.26 12.18 8.29
N ARG A 242 -25.04 12.95 7.53
CA ARG A 242 -25.21 12.70 6.09
C ARG A 242 -23.89 12.82 5.31
N PRO A 243 -23.10 13.92 5.43
CA PRO A 243 -21.76 13.99 4.83
C PRO A 243 -20.84 12.81 5.19
N LEU A 244 -20.92 12.31 6.43
CA LEU A 244 -20.13 11.17 6.89
C LEU A 244 -20.59 9.86 6.25
N GLN A 245 -21.91 9.63 6.16
CA GLN A 245 -22.49 8.46 5.48
C GLN A 245 -22.12 8.45 3.99
N GLU A 246 -22.22 9.60 3.32
CA GLU A 246 -21.82 9.74 1.91
C GLU A 246 -20.32 9.46 1.72
N TRP A 247 -19.47 9.93 2.64
CA TRP A 247 -18.04 9.65 2.61
C TRP A 247 -17.75 8.16 2.81
N LEU A 248 -18.43 7.49 3.74
CA LEU A 248 -18.30 6.05 3.98
C LEU A 248 -18.77 5.22 2.77
N GLU A 249 -19.87 5.59 2.13
CA GLU A 249 -20.35 4.90 0.92
C GLU A 249 -19.35 5.03 -0.23
N LYS A 250 -18.76 6.22 -0.43
CA LYS A 250 -17.70 6.41 -1.42
C LYS A 250 -16.43 5.62 -1.07
N LEU A 251 -16.06 5.53 0.20
CA LEU A 251 -14.96 4.67 0.67
C LEU A 251 -15.24 3.19 0.36
N ALA A 252 -16.46 2.72 0.66
CA ALA A 252 -16.86 1.34 0.35
C ALA A 252 -16.81 1.05 -1.15
N LYS A 253 -17.29 1.97 -1.98
CA LYS A 253 -17.17 1.86 -3.44
C LYS A 253 -15.70 1.76 -3.89
N ARG A 254 -14.81 2.58 -3.33
CA ARG A 254 -13.38 2.52 -3.65
C ARG A 254 -12.73 1.20 -3.20
N LEU A 255 -13.17 0.61 -2.09
CA LEU A 255 -12.75 -0.73 -1.66
C LEU A 255 -13.24 -1.82 -2.63
N ASP A 256 -14.45 -1.72 -3.18
CA ASP A 256 -14.93 -2.64 -4.23
C ASP A 256 -14.10 -2.53 -5.51
N GLU A 257 -13.65 -1.33 -5.87
CA GLU A 257 -12.73 -1.13 -6.99
C GLU A 257 -11.37 -1.80 -6.71
N GLU A 258 -10.87 -1.73 -5.48
CA GLU A 258 -9.64 -2.40 -5.06
C GLU A 258 -9.79 -3.92 -5.11
N GLN A 259 -10.94 -4.46 -4.66
CA GLN A 259 -11.28 -5.86 -4.85
C GLN A 259 -11.24 -6.25 -6.33
N ALA A 260 -11.90 -5.48 -7.19
CA ALA A 260 -11.97 -5.78 -8.62
C ALA A 260 -10.57 -5.79 -9.25
N ARG A 261 -9.68 -4.89 -8.80
CA ARG A 261 -8.25 -4.90 -9.18
C ARG A 261 -7.55 -6.16 -8.67
N ALA A 262 -7.69 -6.48 -7.38
CA ALA A 262 -7.08 -7.65 -6.75
C ALA A 262 -7.50 -8.97 -7.42
N LEU A 263 -8.78 -9.12 -7.77
CA LEU A 263 -9.29 -10.29 -8.49
C LEU A 263 -8.75 -10.35 -9.93
N LYS A 264 -8.65 -9.22 -10.61
CA LYS A 264 -8.03 -9.14 -11.95
C LYS A 264 -6.53 -9.49 -11.92
N THR A 265 -5.82 -9.17 -10.83
CA THR A 265 -4.42 -9.57 -10.65
C THR A 265 -4.25 -11.01 -10.15
N ALA A 266 -5.21 -11.54 -9.39
CA ALA A 266 -5.18 -12.91 -8.88
C ALA A 266 -5.62 -13.95 -9.93
N ALA A 267 -6.51 -13.60 -10.86
CA ALA A 267 -6.94 -14.48 -11.95
C ALA A 267 -5.78 -15.02 -12.81
N PRO A 268 -4.77 -14.22 -13.24
CA PRO A 268 -3.58 -14.77 -13.89
C PRO A 268 -2.70 -15.60 -12.94
N ALA A 269 -2.65 -15.28 -11.64
CA ALA A 269 -1.86 -16.05 -10.66
C ALA A 269 -2.44 -17.46 -10.38
N ALA A 270 -3.77 -17.60 -10.29
CA ALA A 270 -4.44 -18.91 -10.13
C ALA A 270 -4.38 -19.78 -11.40
N GLN A 271 -4.17 -19.17 -12.58
CA GLN A 271 -3.91 -19.89 -13.82
C GLN A 271 -2.44 -20.32 -13.98
N GLY A 272 -1.50 -19.71 -13.26
CA GLY A 272 -0.06 -20.00 -13.36
C GLY A 272 0.27 -21.50 -13.27
N PRO A 273 -0.12 -22.21 -12.19
CA PRO A 273 0.16 -23.64 -12.06
C PRO A 273 -0.50 -24.50 -13.16
N ARG A 274 -1.73 -24.18 -13.56
CA ARG A 274 -2.46 -24.91 -14.61
C ARG A 274 -1.83 -24.69 -15.98
N LEU A 275 -1.50 -23.46 -16.33
CA LEU A 275 -0.87 -23.11 -17.60
C LEU A 275 0.54 -23.70 -17.67
N MET A 276 1.26 -23.76 -16.54
CA MET A 276 2.60 -24.36 -16.47
C MET A 276 2.50 -25.86 -16.74
N HIS A 277 1.51 -26.52 -16.14
CA HIS A 277 1.22 -27.92 -16.41
C HIS A 277 0.88 -28.16 -17.90
N MET A 278 0.01 -27.35 -18.49
CA MET A 278 -0.33 -27.44 -19.92
C MET A 278 0.88 -27.19 -20.84
N GLU A 279 1.77 -26.26 -20.48
CA GLU A 279 3.00 -26.01 -21.25
C GLU A 279 3.97 -27.18 -21.14
N LYS A 280 4.16 -27.73 -19.93
CA LYS A 280 4.96 -28.93 -19.72
C LYS A 280 4.41 -30.12 -20.52
N GLU A 281 3.11 -30.39 -20.45
CA GLU A 281 2.46 -31.46 -21.21
C GLU A 281 2.66 -31.29 -22.72
N ALA A 282 2.58 -30.06 -23.23
CA ALA A 282 2.84 -29.78 -24.64
C ALA A 282 4.30 -30.04 -25.02
N MET A 283 5.25 -29.62 -24.17
CA MET A 283 6.69 -29.87 -24.39
C MET A 283 7.05 -31.35 -24.27
N ASP A 284 6.39 -32.10 -23.38
CA ASP A 284 6.57 -33.54 -23.25
C ASP A 284 6.07 -34.31 -24.47
N LYS A 285 4.99 -33.84 -25.12
CA LYS A 285 4.48 -34.42 -26.37
C LYS A 285 5.39 -34.12 -27.56
N ALA A 286 5.86 -32.88 -27.68
CA ALA A 286 6.76 -32.46 -28.75
C ALA A 286 7.65 -31.33 -28.24
N LYS A 287 8.92 -31.64 -27.95
CA LYS A 287 9.87 -30.67 -27.42
C LYS A 287 10.17 -29.58 -28.47
N PRO A 288 9.89 -28.31 -28.18
CA PRO A 288 10.29 -27.22 -29.07
C PRO A 288 11.81 -27.10 -29.23
N VAL A 289 12.26 -26.43 -30.30
CA VAL A 289 13.69 -26.17 -30.56
C VAL A 289 14.28 -25.12 -29.61
N TRP A 290 13.44 -24.23 -29.06
CA TRP A 290 13.86 -23.15 -28.17
C TRP A 290 14.09 -23.57 -26.72
N VAL A 291 13.82 -24.83 -26.36
CA VAL A 291 13.95 -25.35 -24.98
C VAL A 291 14.83 -26.59 -24.91
N ASP A 292 15.62 -26.70 -23.85
CA ASP A 292 16.45 -27.86 -23.53
C ASP A 292 15.81 -28.70 -22.42
N LYS A 293 16.17 -29.99 -22.33
CA LYS A 293 15.63 -30.92 -21.33
C LYS A 293 16.76 -31.72 -20.69
N GLY A 294 16.77 -31.81 -19.37
CA GLY A 294 17.72 -32.63 -18.62
C GLY A 294 19.14 -32.07 -18.58
N LEU A 295 19.31 -30.75 -18.69
CA LEU A 295 20.62 -30.13 -18.53
C LEU A 295 21.08 -30.26 -17.07
N VAL A 296 22.28 -30.82 -16.87
CA VAL A 296 22.90 -30.97 -15.55
C VAL A 296 23.48 -29.65 -15.05
N ARG A 297 23.93 -28.78 -15.98
CA ARG A 297 24.42 -27.43 -15.68
C ARG A 297 23.91 -26.45 -16.73
N PRO A 298 23.24 -25.36 -16.33
CA PRO A 298 22.87 -24.30 -17.26
C PRO A 298 24.12 -23.62 -17.82
N GLN A 299 24.05 -23.16 -19.06
CA GLN A 299 25.17 -22.49 -19.74
C GLN A 299 25.45 -21.10 -19.16
N TYR A 300 24.40 -20.38 -18.78
CA TYR A 300 24.47 -19.04 -18.20
C TYR A 300 23.81 -19.04 -16.82
N PRO A 301 24.42 -19.65 -15.78
CA PRO A 301 23.83 -19.69 -14.44
C PRO A 301 23.53 -18.28 -13.91
N GLY A 302 22.39 -18.14 -13.23
CA GLY A 302 22.02 -16.89 -12.58
C GLY A 302 22.98 -16.50 -11.47
N LEU A 303 23.04 -15.21 -11.15
CA LEU A 303 23.80 -14.72 -10.00
C LEU A 303 23.19 -15.25 -8.69
N ASP A 304 24.04 -15.87 -7.86
CA ASP A 304 23.67 -16.33 -6.51
C ASP A 304 23.63 -15.17 -5.49
N GLU A 305 24.41 -14.12 -5.76
CA GLU A 305 24.55 -12.96 -4.89
C GLU A 305 24.24 -11.66 -5.63
N MET A 306 23.73 -10.69 -4.87
CA MET A 306 23.48 -9.34 -5.35
C MET A 306 24.81 -8.64 -5.72
N PRO A 307 24.83 -7.75 -6.74
CA PRO A 307 26.02 -6.96 -7.05
C PRO A 307 26.50 -6.17 -5.83
N ALA A 308 27.80 -6.25 -5.53
CA ALA A 308 28.39 -5.63 -4.33
C ALA A 308 28.18 -4.11 -4.26
N ASN A 309 28.04 -3.45 -5.41
CA ASN A 309 27.79 -2.01 -5.51
C ASN A 309 26.30 -1.63 -5.59
N ALA A 310 25.36 -2.58 -5.42
CA ALA A 310 23.94 -2.32 -5.61
C ALA A 310 23.40 -1.21 -4.70
N ASP A 311 23.72 -1.24 -3.41
CA ASP A 311 23.26 -0.21 -2.45
C ASP A 311 23.78 1.18 -2.80
N GLU A 312 25.06 1.29 -3.17
CA GLU A 312 25.68 2.55 -3.58
C GLU A 312 25.02 3.11 -4.84
N MET A 313 24.79 2.26 -5.85
CA MET A 313 24.16 2.69 -7.10
C MET A 313 22.68 3.05 -6.89
N ILE A 314 21.96 2.33 -6.04
CA ILE A 314 20.58 2.67 -5.67
C ILE A 314 20.52 4.06 -5.03
N GLN A 315 21.45 4.40 -4.13
CA GLN A 315 21.55 5.76 -3.56
C GLN A 315 21.85 6.81 -4.64
N LYS A 316 22.60 6.43 -5.69
CA LYS A 316 22.84 7.27 -6.87
C LYS A 316 21.66 7.29 -7.86
N GLY A 317 20.51 6.71 -7.51
CA GLY A 317 19.28 6.75 -8.29
C GLY A 317 19.19 5.71 -9.40
N TYR A 318 19.90 4.58 -9.29
CA TYR A 318 19.67 3.42 -10.15
C TYR A 318 18.47 2.58 -9.65
N PRO A 319 17.82 1.80 -10.53
CA PRO A 319 16.60 1.06 -10.17
C PRO A 319 16.78 0.10 -8.99
N ARG A 320 15.84 0.14 -8.03
CA ARG A 320 15.85 -0.73 -6.83
C ARG A 320 15.42 -2.17 -7.12
N ASN A 321 14.82 -2.42 -8.27
CA ASN A 321 14.37 -3.76 -8.65
C ASN A 321 15.51 -4.77 -8.83
N ILE A 322 16.76 -4.32 -8.95
CA ILE A 322 17.92 -5.20 -8.92
C ILE A 322 17.99 -6.07 -7.65
N LEU A 323 17.47 -5.59 -6.51
CA LEU A 323 17.48 -6.31 -5.23
C LEU A 323 16.74 -7.66 -5.27
N TYR A 324 15.85 -7.86 -6.24
CA TYR A 324 15.08 -9.09 -6.40
C TYR A 324 15.12 -9.66 -7.82
N GLU A 325 15.78 -8.99 -8.76
CA GLU A 325 15.92 -9.45 -10.16
C GLU A 325 17.36 -9.88 -10.52
N PHE A 326 18.33 -9.74 -9.60
CA PHE A 326 19.76 -10.03 -9.89
C PHE A 326 20.00 -11.45 -10.41
N ALA A 327 19.26 -12.45 -9.91
CA ALA A 327 19.37 -13.84 -10.35
C ALA A 327 18.99 -14.06 -11.82
N ASN A 328 18.31 -13.11 -12.46
CA ASN A 328 18.03 -13.14 -13.90
C ASN A 328 19.22 -12.72 -14.75
N PHE A 329 20.34 -12.29 -14.14
CA PHE A 329 21.58 -11.99 -14.83
C PHE A 329 22.60 -13.11 -14.64
N HIS A 330 23.49 -13.29 -15.62
CA HIS A 330 24.63 -14.18 -15.55
C HIS A 330 25.94 -13.39 -15.51
N GLY A 331 26.88 -13.85 -14.67
CA GLY A 331 28.26 -13.38 -14.62
C GLY A 331 28.40 -12.01 -13.98
N ASN A 332 28.02 -10.94 -14.67
CA ASN A 332 28.07 -9.58 -14.16
C ASN A 332 26.88 -8.75 -14.64
N VAL A 333 26.43 -7.83 -13.78
CA VAL A 333 25.42 -6.83 -14.10
C VAL A 333 25.96 -5.46 -13.72
N MET A 334 25.92 -4.54 -14.67
CA MET A 334 26.55 -3.23 -14.54
C MET A 334 25.50 -2.12 -14.52
N PRO A 335 25.72 -1.07 -13.72
CA PRO A 335 24.92 0.14 -13.83
C PRO A 335 25.15 0.77 -15.21
N ALA A 336 24.06 1.08 -15.92
CA ALA A 336 24.07 1.69 -17.24
C ALA A 336 23.26 2.99 -17.27
N LYS A 337 23.76 3.97 -18.03
CA LYS A 337 23.09 5.24 -18.30
C LYS A 337 22.69 5.29 -19.77
N TYR A 338 21.47 5.74 -20.01
CA TYR A 338 20.92 5.92 -21.35
C TYR A 338 20.68 7.42 -21.55
N PRO A 339 21.52 8.12 -22.32
CA PRO A 339 21.38 9.56 -22.57
C PRO A 339 20.12 9.87 -23.40
N PRO A 340 19.72 11.16 -23.47
CA PRO A 340 18.66 11.62 -24.35
C PRO A 340 18.77 11.06 -25.78
N GLY A 341 17.63 10.74 -26.37
CA GLY A 341 17.55 10.17 -27.73
C GLY A 341 17.85 8.68 -27.84
N THR A 342 18.33 8.02 -26.77
CA THR A 342 18.50 6.56 -26.77
C THR A 342 17.15 5.86 -27.00
N VAL A 343 17.10 4.90 -27.93
CA VAL A 343 15.90 4.11 -28.20
C VAL A 343 16.05 2.70 -27.65
N LEU A 344 15.17 2.33 -26.73
CA LEU A 344 15.10 1.01 -26.11
C LEU A 344 13.93 0.21 -26.67
N TYR A 345 14.10 -1.09 -26.81
CA TYR A 345 13.15 -2.00 -27.44
C TYR A 345 12.60 -2.99 -26.43
N ARG A 346 11.32 -3.31 -26.56
CA ARG A 346 10.67 -4.32 -25.72
C ARG A 346 9.64 -5.11 -26.49
N ILE A 347 9.76 -6.43 -26.43
CA ILE A 347 8.81 -7.37 -26.99
C ILE A 347 7.64 -7.55 -26.01
N VAL A 348 6.42 -7.47 -26.53
CA VAL A 348 5.20 -7.48 -25.72
C VAL A 348 4.12 -8.38 -26.28
N ASP A 349 3.18 -8.70 -25.41
CA ASP A 349 1.98 -9.42 -25.76
C ASP A 349 0.92 -8.45 -26.33
N PRO A 350 0.16 -8.81 -27.38
CA PRO A 350 -0.92 -7.98 -27.94
C PRO A 350 -1.99 -7.61 -26.91
N THR A 351 -2.09 -8.42 -25.86
CA THR A 351 -3.08 -8.28 -24.79
C THR A 351 -2.54 -7.57 -23.55
N GLU A 352 -1.27 -7.15 -23.57
CA GLU A 352 -0.62 -6.43 -22.48
C GLU A 352 -1.15 -5.00 -22.39
N LYS A 353 -1.96 -4.71 -21.37
CA LYS A 353 -2.66 -3.42 -21.18
C LYS A 353 -1.94 -2.43 -20.25
N SER A 354 -0.77 -2.76 -19.68
CA SER A 354 -0.18 -1.96 -18.58
C SER A 354 1.36 -1.91 -18.57
N PHE A 355 1.87 -0.75 -18.15
CA PHE A 355 3.26 -0.43 -17.79
C PHE A 355 3.81 -1.24 -16.61
N ALA A 356 2.93 -1.74 -15.73
CA ALA A 356 3.31 -2.29 -14.43
C ALA A 356 4.13 -3.61 -14.46
N SER A 357 4.34 -4.22 -15.63
CA SER A 357 5.19 -5.41 -15.80
C SER A 357 6.47 -5.16 -16.64
N GLY A 358 6.78 -3.90 -16.92
CA GLY A 358 7.69 -3.49 -18.00
C GLY A 358 9.12 -3.16 -17.65
N GLN A 359 9.75 -3.99 -16.84
CA GLN A 359 11.13 -3.75 -16.39
C GLN A 359 12.21 -4.24 -17.37
N TRP A 360 11.90 -5.20 -18.24
CA TRP A 360 12.86 -5.82 -19.17
C TRP A 360 12.83 -5.19 -20.56
N TRP A 361 13.98 -4.65 -20.97
CA TRP A 361 14.23 -3.95 -22.22
C TRP A 361 15.50 -4.48 -22.89
N THR A 362 15.71 -4.09 -24.14
CA THR A 362 16.94 -4.39 -24.86
C THR A 362 17.34 -3.23 -25.79
N SER A 363 18.56 -3.28 -26.28
CA SER A 363 19.06 -2.29 -27.25
C SER A 363 18.53 -2.61 -28.66
N LYS A 364 18.63 -1.65 -29.58
CA LYS A 364 18.33 -1.90 -30.99
C LYS A 364 19.17 -3.05 -31.58
N ALA A 365 20.47 -3.08 -31.26
CA ALA A 365 21.37 -4.10 -31.79
C ALA A 365 20.97 -5.51 -31.34
N GLU A 366 20.58 -5.65 -30.07
CA GLU A 366 20.09 -6.93 -29.54
C GLU A 366 18.72 -7.32 -30.10
N PHE A 367 17.82 -6.35 -30.31
CA PHE A 367 16.53 -6.61 -30.94
C PHE A 367 16.69 -7.06 -32.40
N ASP A 368 17.52 -6.35 -33.18
CA ASP A 368 17.78 -6.67 -34.59
C ASP A 368 18.53 -8.01 -34.77
N ALA A 369 19.28 -8.43 -33.75
CA ALA A 369 19.99 -9.72 -33.74
C ALA A 369 19.06 -10.93 -33.53
N ILE A 370 17.76 -10.73 -33.30
CA ILE A 370 16.78 -11.79 -33.13
C ILE A 370 15.86 -11.81 -34.34
N THR A 371 15.75 -12.96 -34.99
CA THR A 371 14.98 -13.12 -36.23
C THR A 371 13.69 -13.90 -36.04
N SER A 372 13.52 -14.57 -34.89
CA SER A 372 12.35 -15.39 -34.60
C SER A 372 11.93 -15.35 -33.13
N LYS A 373 10.68 -15.76 -32.89
CA LYS A 373 10.13 -15.97 -31.55
C LYS A 373 10.95 -17.00 -30.76
N ASP A 374 11.40 -18.06 -31.42
CA ASP A 374 12.10 -19.17 -30.78
C ASP A 374 13.49 -18.71 -30.30
N GLU A 375 14.19 -17.92 -31.11
CA GLU A 375 15.44 -17.25 -30.72
C GLU A 375 15.23 -16.28 -29.56
N TRP A 376 14.18 -15.45 -29.60
CA TRP A 376 13.87 -14.55 -28.49
C TRP A 376 13.70 -15.31 -27.16
N ARG A 377 12.90 -16.38 -27.17
CA ARG A 377 12.64 -17.18 -25.96
C ARG A 377 13.90 -17.81 -25.43
N ARG A 378 14.66 -18.43 -26.32
CA ARG A 378 15.89 -19.13 -25.97
C ARG A 378 16.94 -18.15 -25.43
N LYS A 379 17.18 -17.03 -26.14
CA LYS A 379 18.21 -16.04 -25.82
C LYS A 379 17.88 -15.16 -24.61
N PHE A 380 16.60 -14.83 -24.38
CA PHE A 380 16.18 -13.95 -23.27
C PHE A 380 15.47 -14.68 -22.13
N GLY A 381 15.40 -16.01 -22.17
CA GLY A 381 14.81 -16.80 -21.08
C GLY A 381 13.31 -16.55 -20.88
N VAL A 382 12.53 -16.40 -21.96
CA VAL A 382 11.10 -16.06 -21.85
C VAL A 382 10.20 -17.26 -22.17
N TRP A 383 9.61 -17.87 -21.14
CA TRP A 383 8.64 -18.94 -21.32
C TRP A 383 7.38 -18.49 -22.06
N ARG A 384 6.74 -19.40 -22.78
CA ARG A 384 5.53 -19.09 -23.56
C ARG A 384 4.36 -18.74 -22.66
N ILE A 385 4.26 -19.40 -21.50
CA ILE A 385 3.28 -19.08 -20.44
C ILE A 385 3.42 -17.65 -19.91
N TRP A 386 4.64 -17.09 -19.91
CA TRP A 386 4.88 -15.74 -19.40
C TRP A 386 4.47 -14.67 -20.40
N LYS A 387 4.81 -14.87 -21.69
CA LYS A 387 4.53 -13.92 -22.77
C LYS A 387 4.36 -14.68 -24.08
N SER A 388 3.28 -14.42 -24.83
CA SER A 388 2.98 -15.07 -26.12
C SER A 388 3.72 -14.46 -27.32
N ASN A 389 4.23 -13.22 -27.21
CA ASN A 389 4.77 -12.37 -28.30
C ASN A 389 3.67 -11.83 -29.24
N GLY A 390 4.05 -10.95 -30.16
CA GLY A 390 3.25 -10.53 -31.32
C GLY A 390 3.60 -9.11 -31.74
N GLU A 391 4.07 -8.30 -30.80
CA GLU A 391 4.36 -6.89 -31.00
C GLU A 391 5.65 -6.52 -30.27
N PHE A 392 6.24 -5.41 -30.67
CA PHE A 392 7.24 -4.70 -29.89
C PHE A 392 6.85 -3.24 -29.75
N MET A 393 7.37 -2.60 -28.71
CA MET A 393 7.30 -1.17 -28.48
C MET A 393 8.71 -0.62 -28.32
N THR A 394 8.86 0.68 -28.56
CA THR A 394 10.10 1.38 -28.26
C THR A 394 9.86 2.53 -27.29
N TYR A 395 10.88 2.81 -26.48
CA TYR A 395 10.93 3.97 -25.58
C TYR A 395 12.11 4.83 -26.00
N GLN A 396 11.85 6.10 -26.29
CA GLN A 396 12.90 7.07 -26.56
C GLN A 396 13.21 7.85 -25.29
N VAL A 397 14.46 7.86 -24.86
CA VAL A 397 14.86 8.64 -23.68
C VAL A 397 14.64 10.14 -23.96
N PRO A 398 13.95 10.86 -23.07
CA PRO A 398 13.56 12.26 -23.32
C PRO A 398 14.75 13.20 -23.33
N GLU A 399 14.61 14.32 -24.06
CA GLU A 399 15.54 15.43 -23.96
C GLU A 399 15.70 15.93 -22.52
N GLY A 400 16.92 16.34 -22.18
CA GLY A 400 17.28 16.80 -20.83
C GLY A 400 17.25 15.72 -19.74
N THR A 401 16.99 14.45 -20.06
CA THR A 401 16.92 13.34 -19.09
C THR A 401 17.93 12.25 -19.42
N THR A 402 18.64 11.74 -18.40
CA THR A 402 19.43 10.50 -18.54
C THR A 402 18.74 9.40 -17.74
N LEU A 403 18.27 8.36 -18.44
CA LEU A 403 17.67 7.21 -17.79
C LEU A 403 18.76 6.31 -17.20
N LYS A 404 18.50 5.75 -16.02
CA LYS A 404 19.43 4.83 -15.33
C LYS A 404 18.82 3.44 -15.30
N GLY A 405 19.65 2.43 -15.51
CA GLY A 405 19.24 1.04 -15.51
C GLY A 405 20.37 0.11 -15.13
N TRP A 406 20.06 -1.18 -15.10
CA TRP A 406 21.05 -2.24 -14.98
C TRP A 406 21.13 -2.99 -16.30
N GLN A 407 22.32 -3.42 -16.67
CA GLN A 407 22.55 -4.12 -17.93
C GLN A 407 23.47 -5.31 -17.70
N GLY A 408 23.14 -6.45 -18.30
CA GLY A 408 23.91 -7.68 -18.18
C GLY A 408 23.36 -8.79 -19.04
N ILE A 409 24.05 -9.93 -19.03
CA ILE A 409 23.65 -11.12 -19.80
C ILE A 409 22.49 -11.81 -19.09
N SER A 410 21.48 -12.25 -19.84
CA SER A 410 20.35 -13.01 -19.30
C SER A 410 20.80 -14.39 -18.82
N ALA A 411 20.37 -14.74 -17.62
CA ALA A 411 20.59 -16.06 -17.06
C ALA A 411 19.71 -17.10 -17.78
N SER A 412 20.19 -18.34 -17.77
CA SER A 412 19.38 -19.51 -18.09
C SER A 412 18.17 -19.58 -17.15
N GLN A 413 17.02 -19.99 -17.68
CA GLN A 413 15.78 -20.06 -16.92
C GLN A 413 15.32 -21.50 -16.81
N GLU A 414 15.11 -21.99 -15.60
CA GLU A 414 14.55 -23.32 -15.37
C GLU A 414 13.04 -23.25 -15.14
N MET A 415 12.30 -24.16 -15.76
CA MET A 415 10.91 -24.39 -15.38
C MET A 415 10.89 -25.36 -14.20
N TYR A 416 10.75 -24.79 -13.00
CA TYR A 416 10.82 -25.49 -11.72
C TYR A 416 10.10 -26.85 -11.71
N GLY A 417 10.82 -27.92 -11.37
CA GLY A 417 10.26 -29.26 -11.20
C GLY A 417 9.93 -30.01 -12.51
N THR A 418 10.40 -29.53 -13.67
CA THR A 418 10.09 -30.14 -14.98
C THR A 418 11.31 -30.60 -15.78
N GLY A 419 12.51 -30.18 -15.38
CA GLY A 419 13.76 -30.46 -16.09
C GLY A 419 13.92 -29.72 -17.42
N TYR A 420 13.03 -28.77 -17.74
CA TYR A 420 13.13 -27.92 -18.92
C TYR A 420 13.87 -26.62 -18.60
N THR A 421 14.73 -26.20 -19.52
CA THR A 421 15.58 -25.01 -19.35
C THR A 421 15.62 -24.19 -20.63
N LEU A 422 15.68 -22.86 -20.49
CA LEU A 422 16.01 -21.91 -21.55
C LEU A 422 17.46 -21.48 -21.41
N GLU A 423 18.16 -21.33 -22.53
CA GLU A 423 19.60 -21.06 -22.55
C GLU A 423 19.95 -19.73 -21.88
N GLY A 424 19.29 -18.63 -22.21
CA GLY A 424 19.74 -17.29 -21.84
C GLY A 424 20.85 -16.79 -22.78
N GLY A 425 21.71 -15.89 -22.30
CA GLY A 425 22.86 -15.38 -23.05
C GLY A 425 22.64 -14.04 -23.78
N GLY A 426 21.42 -13.50 -23.79
CA GLY A 426 21.10 -12.21 -24.39
C GLY A 426 21.42 -11.02 -23.48
N LEU A 427 21.93 -9.93 -24.05
CA LEU A 427 22.16 -8.70 -23.29
C LEU A 427 20.82 -8.00 -23.03
N GLN A 428 20.43 -7.95 -21.75
CA GLN A 428 19.16 -7.37 -21.32
C GLN A 428 19.37 -6.16 -20.42
N ILE A 429 18.35 -5.31 -20.39
CA ILE A 429 18.32 -4.06 -19.65
C ILE A 429 17.17 -4.13 -18.66
N LEU A 430 17.47 -3.87 -17.40
CA LEU A 430 16.49 -3.72 -16.32
C LEU A 430 16.31 -2.23 -16.01
N LEU A 431 15.08 -1.74 -16.19
CA LEU A 431 14.67 -0.37 -15.87
C LEU A 431 13.67 -0.39 -14.72
N ASP A 432 13.52 0.73 -14.02
CA ASP A 432 12.37 0.95 -13.15
C ASP A 432 11.16 1.35 -14.02
N PRO A 433 10.05 0.58 -14.01
CA PRO A 433 8.86 0.95 -14.77
C PRO A 433 8.28 2.33 -14.40
N TYR A 434 8.54 2.83 -13.18
CA TYR A 434 8.07 4.14 -12.74
C TYR A 434 8.87 5.31 -13.31
N ASP A 435 10.07 5.06 -13.84
CA ASP A 435 10.89 6.09 -14.51
C ASP A 435 10.46 6.30 -15.98
N LEU A 436 9.57 5.44 -16.50
CA LEU A 436 9.12 5.48 -17.89
C LEU A 436 7.80 6.27 -18.01
N LYS A 437 7.79 7.30 -18.85
CA LYS A 437 6.58 8.09 -19.14
C LYS A 437 5.94 7.66 -20.45
N SER A 438 4.60 7.56 -20.45
CA SER A 438 3.82 7.12 -21.60
C SER A 438 4.00 7.98 -22.85
N GLU A 439 4.26 9.28 -22.69
CA GLU A 439 4.45 10.25 -23.77
C GLU A 439 5.70 10.00 -24.63
N HIS A 440 6.66 9.20 -24.13
CA HIS A 440 7.88 8.86 -24.85
C HIS A 440 7.90 7.41 -25.37
N LEU A 441 6.80 6.69 -25.20
CA LEU A 441 6.60 5.41 -25.86
C LEU A 441 6.08 5.62 -27.28
N GLN A 442 6.70 4.93 -28.22
CA GLN A 442 6.25 4.93 -29.60
C GLN A 442 5.11 3.93 -29.80
N LYS A 443 4.44 4.07 -30.95
CA LYS A 443 3.42 3.12 -31.42
C LYS A 443 4.00 1.69 -31.41
N ARG A 444 3.15 0.71 -31.09
CA ARG A 444 3.50 -0.71 -31.18
C ARG A 444 3.59 -1.16 -32.64
N TRP A 445 4.55 -2.03 -32.91
CA TRP A 445 4.82 -2.58 -34.23
C TRP A 445 4.78 -4.11 -34.17
N PRO A 446 4.28 -4.80 -35.21
CA PRO A 446 4.35 -6.25 -35.28
C PRO A 446 5.80 -6.72 -35.35
N THR A 447 6.12 -7.84 -34.70
CA THR A 447 7.46 -8.46 -34.81
C THR A 447 7.64 -9.26 -36.10
N HIS A 448 6.54 -9.61 -36.79
CA HIS A 448 6.51 -10.51 -37.95
C HIS A 448 6.99 -11.94 -37.69
N TRP A 449 7.23 -12.34 -36.44
CA TRP A 449 7.62 -13.70 -36.05
C TRP A 449 6.44 -14.69 -35.90
N GLY A 450 5.23 -14.28 -36.32
CA GLY A 450 3.98 -15.03 -36.23
C GLY A 450 3.20 -14.91 -34.90
N TYR A 451 1.88 -15.06 -34.96
CA TYR A 451 0.96 -15.15 -33.81
C TYR A 451 0.56 -16.62 -33.57
N ASN A 452 0.39 -17.05 -32.32
CA ASN A 452 0.16 -18.46 -31.98
C ASN A 452 -1.29 -18.91 -32.30
N PRO A 453 -1.51 -19.93 -33.16
CA PRO A 453 -2.86 -20.39 -33.55
C PRO A 453 -3.50 -21.45 -32.63
N TYR A 454 -2.81 -21.97 -31.60
CA TYR A 454 -3.34 -23.09 -30.79
C TYR A 454 -3.58 -22.72 -29.32
N ASN A 455 -4.72 -22.08 -29.01
CA ASN A 455 -5.29 -22.09 -27.64
C ASN A 455 -6.78 -21.67 -27.60
N PRO A 456 -7.76 -22.59 -27.74
CA PRO A 456 -9.19 -22.28 -27.71
C PRO A 456 -9.73 -21.83 -26.34
N GLY A 457 -8.92 -21.88 -25.28
CA GLY A 457 -9.35 -21.61 -23.89
C GLY A 457 -8.87 -20.29 -23.30
N ASN A 458 -8.17 -19.44 -24.06
CA ASN A 458 -7.72 -18.14 -23.59
C ASN A 458 -8.71 -17.05 -24.07
N PRO A 459 -9.48 -16.39 -23.17
CA PRO A 459 -10.41 -15.32 -23.54
C PRO A 459 -9.72 -14.05 -24.09
N ARG A 460 -8.40 -14.07 -24.24
CA ARG A 460 -7.59 -13.07 -24.96
C ARG A 460 -7.46 -13.34 -26.47
N LEU A 461 -8.06 -14.42 -27.02
CA LEU A 461 -7.93 -14.83 -28.41
C LEU A 461 -9.26 -15.35 -29.02
N ILE A 462 -10.38 -14.66 -28.76
CA ILE A 462 -11.57 -14.74 -29.64
C ILE A 462 -11.82 -13.34 -30.19
N GLY A 463 -11.78 -13.24 -31.53
CA GLY A 463 -11.99 -12.02 -32.28
C GLY A 463 -10.73 -11.16 -32.33
N VAL A 464 -10.29 -10.81 -33.53
CA VAL A 464 -9.38 -9.68 -33.76
C VAL A 464 -9.98 -8.49 -33.02
N PRO A 465 -9.37 -7.95 -31.95
CA PRO A 465 -9.75 -6.64 -31.48
C PRO A 465 -9.22 -5.69 -32.54
N VAL A 466 -10.12 -5.05 -33.28
CA VAL A 466 -9.81 -3.80 -33.99
C VAL A 466 -9.03 -2.93 -33.01
N LEU A 467 -7.87 -2.41 -33.44
CA LEU A 467 -7.01 -1.49 -32.70
C LEU A 467 -7.86 -0.44 -31.96
N GLN A 468 -8.17 -0.69 -30.68
CA GLN A 468 -8.77 0.31 -29.81
C GLN A 468 -7.66 0.87 -28.93
N HIS A 469 -7.10 1.97 -29.41
CA HIS A 469 -6.24 2.85 -28.64
C HIS A 469 -7.03 3.37 -27.43
N LYS A 470 -6.86 2.72 -26.28
CA LYS A 470 -7.28 3.27 -24.99
C LYS A 470 -6.03 3.56 -24.18
N TRP A 471 -5.43 4.71 -24.47
CA TRP A 471 -4.44 5.32 -23.59
C TRP A 471 -5.14 5.71 -22.27
N PRO A 472 -4.50 5.53 -21.10
CA PRO A 472 -4.88 6.28 -19.91
C PRO A 472 -4.71 7.76 -20.27
N THR A 473 -5.78 8.54 -20.14
CA THR A 473 -5.69 10.00 -20.20
C THR A 473 -4.69 10.46 -19.15
N THR A 474 -3.67 11.17 -19.61
CA THR A 474 -2.84 12.04 -18.79
C THR A 474 -3.76 12.92 -17.95
N SER A 475 -3.80 12.69 -16.63
CA SER A 475 -4.33 13.71 -15.74
C SER A 475 -3.31 14.84 -15.75
N ASP A 476 -3.74 15.99 -16.25
CA ASP A 476 -3.02 17.26 -16.23
C ASP A 476 -2.30 17.50 -14.90
N LYS A 477 -1.07 18.01 -15.03
CA LYS A 477 -0.23 18.45 -13.92
C LYS A 477 -0.54 19.88 -13.45
N ASP A 478 -1.67 20.45 -13.86
CA ASP A 478 -2.17 21.73 -13.36
C ASP A 478 -3.56 21.58 -12.75
N SER A 479 -3.68 20.76 -11.71
CA SER A 479 -4.54 21.07 -10.57
C SER A 479 -4.25 20.12 -9.39
N LYS A 480 -3.78 20.72 -8.30
CA LYS A 480 -3.61 20.20 -6.92
C LYS A 480 -2.35 19.39 -6.58
#